data_AF-A0A093VH63-F1
#
_entry.id   AF-A0A093VH63-F1
#
_cell.length_a   1.000
_cell.length_b   1.000
_cell.length_c   1.000
_cell.angle_alpha   90.00
_cell.angle_beta   90.00
_cell.angle_gamma   90.00
#
_symmetry.space_group_name_H-M   'P 1'
#
loop_
_entity.id
_entity.type
_entity.pdbx_description
1 polymer ?
#
loop_
_entity_poly.entity_id
_entity_poly.type
_entity_poly.pdbx_seq_one_letter_code
_entity_poly.pdbx_strand_id
1 'polypeptide(L)'
;MSTRRPTHAGSWYEDDTTTLKAELDGWLDAVPGEIEPFGALPIPGARIIIGPHAGYAYSGPCAAWAYKALDLSKAKRIFLLGPSHHYPLATIALPEVTSYATPVSDEPLPLDIEVIDKICNASSTFEIMSRRIDEREHSMELHLPYIHRKLQLTFPGRPAAEYPPLVPIMVGSTKAETERAVGALLATYLADSSNAFIISSDFCHWGQRFGYTYYVPDAPQQKPPLPLSFDNLPQPPTTVSEAEDAIQKVSGRSLRSNKEIQTEIYDSISAVDIATMKAITTGSTTQFLKILRSTGNTVCGRHPIGVIMAALEAYASASGEEVGKFHFIRYERSSDPDVVSESSCMDEPPEDLDYDKPSSLPRYRRRKGNIRGPAPRGLEISQTPDQQPECLLLNKLPPELRLVIWEMVLGGLRLHIIQRSKRRLGCVICPQEDTCDICRGVLQQPVKSTETCCSNVNLISLLVSCKQIYRESIHLLYSSNTFEFSNTWSLAYLRPTIPPNQWTAIRKVDLKWAFPGHWLPSKDSVKSVELVWGTD
;
A
#
# COMPACT_ATOMS: atom_id res chain seq x y z
N MET A 1 2.41 19.43 23.76
CA MET A 1 2.78 18.05 23.43
C MET A 1 2.57 17.83 21.95
N SER A 2 3.51 17.18 21.27
CA SER A 2 3.46 16.93 19.82
C SER A 2 2.73 15.60 19.56
N THR A 3 1.76 15.59 18.64
CA THR A 3 0.95 14.40 18.33
C THR A 3 1.11 14.04 16.86
N ARG A 4 1.27 12.75 16.56
CA ARG A 4 1.21 12.19 15.19
C ARG A 4 -0.25 12.05 14.78
N ARG A 5 -0.62 12.60 13.62
CA ARG A 5 -1.99 12.52 13.09
C ARG A 5 -2.26 11.16 12.40
N PRO A 6 -3.51 10.70 12.33
CA PRO A 6 -3.90 9.51 11.59
C PRO A 6 -4.02 9.84 10.09
N THR A 7 -2.89 9.93 9.40
CA THR A 7 -2.81 10.41 8.01
C THR A 7 -3.31 9.42 6.97
N HIS A 8 -3.54 8.16 7.34
CA HIS A 8 -4.07 7.12 6.48
C HIS A 8 -5.55 6.79 6.78
N ALA A 9 -6.16 7.48 7.76
CA ALA A 9 -7.61 7.43 7.96
C ALA A 9 -8.36 8.01 6.75
N GLY A 10 -9.53 7.46 6.44
CA GLY A 10 -10.36 7.83 5.28
C GLY A 10 -9.85 7.24 3.96
N SER A 11 -8.77 6.45 4.00
CA SER A 11 -8.23 5.76 2.82
C SER A 11 -7.88 4.31 3.13
N TRP A 12 -7.02 4.05 4.12
CA TRP A 12 -6.61 2.68 4.49
C TRP A 12 -7.57 2.03 5.49
N TYR A 13 -8.27 2.85 6.25
CA TYR A 13 -9.29 2.48 7.24
C TYR A 13 -10.25 3.67 7.42
N GLU A 14 -11.42 3.42 7.99
CA GLU A 14 -12.47 4.42 8.20
C GLU A 14 -12.02 5.59 9.09
N ASP A 15 -12.40 6.84 8.74
CA ASP A 15 -12.09 8.02 9.56
C ASP A 15 -13.24 8.45 10.48
N ASP A 16 -14.45 7.91 10.30
CA ASP A 16 -15.55 8.06 11.25
C ASP A 16 -15.35 7.16 12.49
N THR A 17 -15.32 7.78 13.68
CA THR A 17 -15.13 7.11 14.97
C THR A 17 -16.15 6.00 15.23
N THR A 18 -17.41 6.23 14.86
CA THR A 18 -18.50 5.29 15.17
C THR A 18 -18.39 4.04 14.30
N THR A 19 -18.18 4.27 13.00
CA THR A 19 -18.07 3.22 11.99
C THR A 19 -16.81 2.39 12.23
N LEU A 20 -15.65 3.02 12.42
CA LEU A 20 -14.39 2.31 12.71
C LEU A 20 -14.49 1.45 13.98
N LYS A 21 -15.13 1.94 15.04
CA LYS A 21 -15.36 1.14 16.26
C LYS A 21 -16.24 -0.07 15.98
N ALA A 22 -17.33 0.11 15.25
CA ALA A 22 -18.24 -0.98 14.92
C ALA A 22 -17.57 -2.05 14.05
N GLU A 23 -16.72 -1.66 13.11
CA GLU A 23 -15.92 -2.60 12.31
C GLU A 23 -14.94 -3.39 13.18
N LEU A 24 -14.15 -2.71 14.01
CA LEU A 24 -13.19 -3.34 14.93
C LEU A 24 -13.88 -4.31 15.89
N ASP A 25 -15.02 -3.90 16.47
CA ASP A 25 -15.82 -4.74 17.35
C ASP A 25 -16.39 -5.96 16.62
N GLY A 26 -16.95 -5.75 15.42
CA GLY A 26 -17.50 -6.84 14.61
C GLY A 26 -16.44 -7.88 14.25
N TRP A 27 -15.23 -7.45 13.88
CA TRP A 27 -14.14 -8.37 13.59
C TRP A 27 -13.60 -9.07 14.84
N LEU A 28 -13.46 -8.35 15.96
CA LEU A 28 -13.08 -8.96 17.23
C LEU A 28 -14.13 -10.00 17.65
N ASP A 29 -15.42 -9.68 17.61
CA ASP A 29 -16.51 -10.58 18.00
C ASP A 29 -16.61 -11.81 17.10
N ALA A 30 -16.27 -11.68 15.82
CA ALA A 30 -16.23 -12.81 14.88
C ALA A 30 -15.14 -13.85 15.18
N VAL A 31 -14.09 -13.50 15.93
CA VAL A 31 -13.10 -14.47 16.42
C VAL A 31 -13.73 -15.34 17.51
N PRO A 32 -13.58 -16.67 17.48
CA PRO A 32 -14.04 -17.55 18.55
C PRO A 32 -13.58 -17.09 19.94
N GLY A 33 -14.41 -17.29 20.97
CA GLY A 33 -14.06 -16.95 22.35
C GLY A 33 -12.95 -17.84 22.94
N GLU A 34 -12.67 -18.97 22.28
CA GLU A 34 -11.63 -19.92 22.65
C GLU A 34 -10.93 -20.46 21.40
N ILE A 35 -9.64 -20.78 21.52
CA ILE A 35 -8.86 -21.46 20.48
C ILE A 35 -8.15 -22.62 21.16
N GLU A 36 -8.52 -23.85 20.81
CA GLU A 36 -7.77 -25.03 21.27
C GLU A 36 -6.35 -25.03 20.68
N PRO A 37 -5.31 -25.42 21.44
CA PRO A 37 -5.34 -25.92 22.82
C PRO A 37 -5.17 -24.82 23.89
N PHE A 38 -5.26 -23.54 23.54
CA PHE A 38 -5.01 -22.42 24.45
C PHE A 38 -6.20 -22.08 25.36
N GLY A 39 -7.39 -22.55 25.02
CA GLY A 39 -8.63 -22.25 25.73
C GLY A 39 -9.11 -20.82 25.45
N ALA A 40 -9.66 -20.16 26.47
CA ALA A 40 -10.31 -18.87 26.34
C ALA A 40 -9.35 -17.74 25.89
N LEU A 41 -9.88 -16.83 25.08
CA LEU A 41 -9.17 -15.62 24.65
C LEU A 41 -9.51 -14.41 25.57
N PRO A 42 -8.55 -13.50 25.83
CA PRO A 42 -7.17 -13.53 25.36
C PRO A 42 -6.36 -14.67 25.98
N ILE A 43 -5.34 -15.16 25.26
CA ILE A 43 -4.50 -16.25 25.74
C ILE A 43 -3.73 -15.74 26.96
N PRO A 44 -3.89 -16.33 28.15
CA PRO A 44 -3.26 -15.82 29.37
C PRO A 44 -1.74 -15.66 29.23
N GLY A 45 -1.24 -14.44 29.40
CA GLY A 45 0.19 -14.13 29.29
C GLY A 45 0.75 -14.03 27.86
N ALA A 46 -0.09 -14.16 26.82
CA ALA A 46 0.34 -13.91 25.44
C ALA A 46 0.62 -12.41 25.24
N ARG A 47 1.90 -12.07 25.15
CA ARG A 47 2.40 -10.68 25.11
C ARG A 47 3.10 -10.30 23.81
N ILE A 48 3.22 -11.21 22.84
CA ILE A 48 3.85 -10.94 21.54
C ILE A 48 2.89 -11.39 20.44
N ILE A 49 2.61 -10.49 19.50
CA ILE A 49 1.81 -10.82 18.31
C ILE A 49 2.52 -10.36 17.04
N ILE A 50 2.28 -11.09 15.95
CA ILE A 50 2.52 -10.63 14.58
C ILE A 50 1.16 -10.32 13.98
N GLY A 51 1.00 -9.12 13.41
CA GLY A 51 -0.25 -8.69 12.78
C GLY A 51 0.00 -7.99 11.44
N PRO A 52 -0.94 -8.10 10.49
CA PRO A 52 -0.83 -7.46 9.18
C PRO A 52 -1.04 -5.94 9.23
N HIS A 53 -0.62 -5.25 8.17
CA HIS A 53 -0.74 -3.79 8.02
C HIS A 53 -1.17 -3.31 6.63
N ALA A 54 -1.77 -4.16 5.81
CA ALA A 54 -2.55 -3.70 4.65
C ALA A 54 -3.82 -2.95 5.11
N GLY A 55 -4.52 -2.27 4.18
CA GLY A 55 -5.80 -1.62 4.48
C GLY A 55 -6.84 -2.56 5.13
N TYR A 56 -7.69 -2.02 6.01
CA TYR A 56 -8.60 -2.80 6.86
C TYR A 56 -9.63 -3.62 6.09
N ALA A 57 -10.01 -3.18 4.89
CA ALA A 57 -10.85 -3.95 3.98
C ALA A 57 -10.28 -5.35 3.64
N TYR A 58 -8.96 -5.52 3.75
CA TYR A 58 -8.26 -6.79 3.48
C TYR A 58 -7.73 -7.46 4.73
N SER A 59 -7.09 -6.69 5.60
CA SER A 59 -6.33 -7.21 6.74
C SER A 59 -7.08 -7.14 8.06
N GLY A 60 -8.13 -6.31 8.14
CA GLY A 60 -8.89 -6.03 9.36
C GLY A 60 -9.37 -7.30 10.05
N PRO A 61 -10.14 -8.18 9.37
CA PRO A 61 -10.59 -9.45 9.93
C PRO A 61 -9.45 -10.36 10.41
N CYS A 62 -8.35 -10.44 9.65
CA CYS A 62 -7.19 -11.26 10.01
C CYS A 62 -6.47 -10.70 11.25
N ALA A 63 -6.28 -9.38 11.34
CA ALA A 63 -5.66 -8.72 12.48
C ALA A 63 -6.44 -8.96 13.80
N ALA A 64 -7.78 -9.07 13.73
CA ALA A 64 -8.62 -9.33 14.90
C ALA A 64 -8.19 -10.59 15.67
N TRP A 65 -7.76 -11.64 14.98
CA TRP A 65 -7.30 -12.88 15.61
C TRP A 65 -6.09 -12.62 16.51
N ALA A 66 -5.11 -11.86 16.03
CA ALA A 66 -3.93 -11.49 16.80
C ALA A 66 -4.29 -10.63 18.01
N TYR A 67 -5.12 -9.60 17.84
CA TYR A 67 -5.52 -8.71 18.93
C TYR A 67 -6.46 -9.34 19.96
N LYS A 68 -7.30 -10.29 19.54
CA LYS A 68 -8.15 -11.03 20.48
C LYS A 68 -7.32 -12.02 21.31
N ALA A 69 -6.27 -12.63 20.73
CA ALA A 69 -5.33 -13.46 21.46
C ALA A 69 -4.40 -12.70 22.42
N LEU A 70 -4.07 -11.44 22.12
CA LEU A 70 -3.18 -10.60 22.93
C LEU A 70 -3.78 -10.28 24.31
N ASP A 71 -3.03 -10.57 25.38
CA ASP A 71 -3.37 -10.24 26.76
C ASP A 71 -2.64 -8.96 27.20
N LEU A 72 -3.41 -7.87 27.35
CA LEU A 72 -2.92 -6.58 27.84
C LEU A 72 -3.30 -6.30 29.30
N SER A 73 -3.93 -7.24 30.00
CA SER A 73 -4.48 -7.01 31.36
C SER A 73 -3.43 -6.56 32.38
N LYS A 74 -2.17 -6.94 32.18
CA LYS A 74 -1.02 -6.57 33.02
C LYS A 74 0.01 -5.71 32.28
N ALA A 75 -0.31 -5.23 31.09
CA ALA A 75 0.65 -4.49 30.28
C ALA A 75 1.03 -3.17 30.96
N LYS A 76 2.32 -2.92 31.10
CA LYS A 76 2.90 -1.63 31.50
C LYS A 76 3.34 -0.81 30.30
N ARG A 77 3.69 -1.47 29.20
CA ARG A 77 4.20 -0.83 27.98
C ARG A 77 3.95 -1.71 26.77
N ILE A 78 3.73 -1.10 25.62
CA ILE A 78 3.50 -1.80 24.36
C ILE A 78 4.52 -1.34 23.33
N PHE A 79 5.43 -2.23 22.94
CA PHE A 79 6.38 -2.01 21.86
C PHE A 79 5.70 -2.29 20.52
N LEU A 80 5.77 -1.35 19.59
CA LEU A 80 5.19 -1.48 18.26
C LEU A 80 6.30 -1.37 17.22
N LEU A 81 6.64 -2.49 16.60
CA LEU A 81 7.71 -2.56 15.60
C LEU A 81 7.07 -2.64 14.21
N GLY A 82 7.40 -1.70 13.33
CA GLY A 82 6.93 -1.73 11.93
C GLY A 82 8.02 -1.44 10.91
N PRO A 83 7.96 -2.04 9.72
CA PRO A 83 8.93 -1.78 8.66
C PRO A 83 8.80 -0.35 8.11
N SER A 84 9.90 0.18 7.58
CA SER A 84 9.90 1.42 6.78
C SER A 84 9.69 1.13 5.29
N HIS A 85 8.64 1.71 4.70
CA HIS A 85 8.33 1.64 3.28
C HIS A 85 8.83 2.87 2.50
N HIS A 86 8.87 4.03 3.15
CA HIS A 86 9.13 5.31 2.47
C HIS A 86 10.43 5.98 2.87
N TYR A 87 11.01 5.61 4.03
CA TYR A 87 12.19 6.24 4.58
C TYR A 87 13.41 5.30 4.48
N PRO A 88 14.44 5.63 3.68
CA PRO A 88 15.65 4.84 3.61
C PRO A 88 16.34 4.80 4.98
N LEU A 89 16.30 3.64 5.62
CA LEU A 89 16.80 3.43 6.98
C LEU A 89 17.53 2.07 7.01
N ALA A 90 18.74 2.05 7.56
CA ALA A 90 19.56 0.82 7.67
C ALA A 90 19.59 0.23 9.10
N THR A 91 18.91 0.89 10.04
CA THR A 91 18.85 0.58 11.47
C THR A 91 17.41 0.73 11.97
N ILE A 92 17.19 1.38 13.11
CA ILE A 92 15.88 1.72 13.65
C ILE A 92 15.73 3.23 13.83
N ALA A 93 14.50 3.71 13.77
CA ALA A 93 14.16 5.10 14.06
C ALA A 93 13.01 5.18 15.08
N LEU A 94 13.09 6.18 15.96
CA LEU A 94 12.14 6.43 17.04
C LEU A 94 11.45 7.80 16.85
N PRO A 95 10.17 7.96 17.25
CA PRO A 95 9.43 9.20 17.02
C PRO A 95 9.94 10.38 17.88
N GLU A 96 9.90 11.60 17.31
CA GLU A 96 10.06 12.86 18.07
C GLU A 96 8.76 13.35 18.74
N VAL A 97 7.63 12.72 18.43
CA VAL A 97 6.32 13.08 18.98
C VAL A 97 6.08 12.42 20.34
N THR A 98 5.05 12.84 21.07
CA THR A 98 4.75 12.32 22.41
C THR A 98 3.46 11.52 22.51
N SER A 99 2.67 11.47 21.44
CA SER A 99 1.42 10.70 21.39
C SER A 99 1.01 10.42 19.95
N TYR A 100 0.27 9.34 19.75
CA TYR A 100 -0.27 8.93 18.45
C TYR A 100 -1.80 8.98 18.46
N ALA A 101 -2.39 9.76 17.55
CA ALA A 101 -3.84 9.87 17.42
C ALA A 101 -4.41 8.77 16.51
N THR A 102 -5.69 8.44 16.72
CA THR A 102 -6.48 7.51 15.91
C THR A 102 -7.94 7.98 15.92
N PRO A 103 -8.73 7.75 14.86
CA PRO A 103 -10.16 8.08 14.87
C PRO A 103 -10.99 7.36 15.94
N VAL A 104 -10.47 6.30 16.58
CA VAL A 104 -11.17 5.58 17.65
C VAL A 104 -11.46 6.47 18.87
N SER A 105 -10.69 7.54 19.10
CA SER A 105 -10.90 8.43 20.26
C SER A 105 -10.25 9.79 20.03
N ASP A 106 -10.84 10.85 20.58
CA ASP A 106 -10.22 12.18 20.63
C ASP A 106 -8.95 12.20 21.48
N GLU A 107 -8.82 11.27 22.43
CA GLU A 107 -7.63 11.13 23.28
C GLU A 107 -6.58 10.23 22.61
N PRO A 108 -5.38 10.76 22.29
CA PRO A 108 -4.33 9.99 21.63
C PRO A 108 -3.63 9.01 22.58
N LEU A 109 -3.04 7.95 22.03
CA LEU A 109 -2.24 6.99 22.78
C LEU A 109 -0.93 7.64 23.24
N PRO A 110 -0.58 7.59 24.54
CA PRO A 110 0.66 8.17 25.04
C PRO A 110 1.88 7.35 24.60
N LEU A 111 3.00 8.02 24.36
CA LEU A 111 4.29 7.36 24.11
C LEU A 111 5.18 7.35 25.36
N ASP A 112 5.99 6.31 25.52
CA ASP A 112 6.94 6.19 26.61
C ASP A 112 8.24 6.90 26.25
N ILE A 113 8.28 8.22 26.51
CA ILE A 113 9.41 9.08 26.13
C ILE A 113 10.71 8.64 26.79
N GLU A 114 10.66 8.21 28.05
CA GLU A 114 11.85 7.77 28.77
C GLU A 114 12.50 6.55 28.09
N VAL A 115 11.69 5.56 27.70
CA VAL A 115 12.21 4.37 27.00
C VAL A 115 12.60 4.70 25.56
N ILE A 116 11.85 5.55 24.86
CA ILE A 116 12.20 6.00 23.52
C ILE A 116 13.58 6.67 23.53
N ASP A 117 13.81 7.63 24.44
CA ASP A 117 15.09 8.32 24.59
C ASP A 117 16.20 7.33 24.97
N LYS A 118 15.93 6.41 25.89
CA LYS A 118 16.90 5.39 26.30
C LYS A 118 17.30 4.47 25.15
N ILE A 119 16.36 4.03 24.32
CA ILE A 119 16.65 3.20 23.15
C ILE A 119 17.42 4.02 22.13
N CYS A 120 16.97 5.23 21.80
CA CYS A 120 17.62 6.09 20.82
C CYS A 120 19.09 6.37 21.21
N ASN A 121 19.37 6.60 22.50
CA ASN A 121 20.71 6.86 23.00
C ASN A 121 21.60 5.61 23.15
N ALA A 122 21.05 4.40 22.97
CA ALA A 122 21.81 3.16 23.06
C ALA A 122 22.78 2.96 21.88
N SER A 123 22.57 3.66 20.75
CA SER A 123 23.46 3.62 19.60
C SER A 123 23.41 4.94 18.82
N SER A 124 24.57 5.46 18.42
CA SER A 124 24.67 6.63 17.54
C SER A 124 24.15 6.39 16.11
N THR A 125 23.88 5.12 15.76
CA THR A 125 23.31 4.74 14.47
C THR A 125 21.79 4.68 14.45
N PHE A 126 21.13 4.87 15.60
CA PHE A 126 19.68 4.98 15.66
C PHE A 126 19.25 6.42 15.37
N GLU A 127 18.12 6.55 14.70
CA GLU A 127 17.65 7.85 14.21
C GLU A 127 16.42 8.31 14.98
N ILE A 128 16.24 9.62 15.06
CA ILE A 128 14.96 10.22 15.44
C ILE A 128 14.22 10.54 14.15
N MET A 129 13.05 9.94 13.95
CA MET A 129 12.21 10.27 12.80
C MET A 129 11.37 11.51 13.08
N SER A 130 11.45 12.48 12.17
CA SER A 130 10.57 13.66 12.22
C SER A 130 9.10 13.27 12.10
N ARG A 131 8.19 14.09 12.61
CA ARG A 131 6.74 13.87 12.48
C ARG A 131 6.33 13.61 11.02
N ARG A 132 6.93 14.31 10.06
CA ARG A 132 6.62 14.13 8.63
C ARG A 132 7.03 12.75 8.11
N ILE A 133 8.14 12.20 8.59
CA ILE A 133 8.57 10.85 8.22
C ILE A 133 7.61 9.84 8.83
N ASP A 134 7.30 10.01 10.11
CA ASP A 134 6.39 9.15 10.86
C ASP A 134 4.96 9.14 10.27
N GLU A 135 4.38 10.31 9.99
CA GLU A 135 3.07 10.47 9.35
C GLU A 135 3.02 9.97 7.89
N ARG A 136 4.16 9.73 7.24
CA ARG A 136 4.18 9.13 5.90
C ARG A 136 4.21 7.60 5.93
N GLU A 137 4.57 7.01 7.06
CA GLU A 137 4.62 5.56 7.21
C GLU A 137 3.28 5.03 7.70
N HIS A 138 2.81 3.93 7.12
CA HIS A 138 1.52 3.33 7.46
C HIS A 138 1.68 2.09 8.35
N SER A 139 2.82 1.39 8.28
CA SER A 139 2.96 0.07 8.90
C SER A 139 2.59 0.03 10.39
N MET A 140 3.05 1.03 11.16
CA MET A 140 2.67 1.16 12.58
C MET A 140 1.28 1.77 12.77
N GLU A 141 0.85 2.67 11.88
CA GLU A 141 -0.45 3.34 11.98
C GLU A 141 -1.61 2.36 11.94
N LEU A 142 -1.53 1.34 11.08
CA LEU A 142 -2.60 0.34 10.91
C LEU A 142 -2.80 -0.53 12.17
N HIS A 143 -1.89 -0.48 13.14
CA HIS A 143 -2.07 -1.12 14.44
C HIS A 143 -2.74 -0.22 15.48
N LEU A 144 -2.77 1.11 15.29
CA LEU A 144 -3.21 2.07 16.31
C LEU A 144 -4.71 1.96 16.63
N PRO A 145 -5.64 1.86 15.65
CA PRO A 145 -7.05 1.67 15.96
C PRO A 145 -7.30 0.39 16.78
N TYR A 146 -6.71 -0.73 16.37
CA TYR A 146 -6.81 -2.00 17.11
C TYR A 146 -6.22 -1.93 18.52
N ILE A 147 -5.05 -1.30 18.70
CA ILE A 147 -4.44 -1.12 20.03
C ILE A 147 -5.36 -0.28 20.91
N HIS A 148 -5.82 0.87 20.42
CA HIS A 148 -6.70 1.76 21.18
C HIS A 148 -7.98 1.05 21.58
N ARG A 149 -8.63 0.36 20.63
CA ARG A 149 -9.86 -0.37 20.90
C ARG A 149 -9.65 -1.51 21.89
N LYS A 150 -8.57 -2.28 21.76
CA LYS A 150 -8.22 -3.35 22.71
C LYS A 150 -8.00 -2.80 24.12
N LEU A 151 -7.35 -1.64 24.25
CA LEU A 151 -7.13 -0.97 25.54
C LEU A 151 -8.44 -0.48 26.15
N GLN A 152 -9.35 0.10 25.37
CA GLN A 152 -10.70 0.47 25.83
C GLN A 152 -11.48 -0.72 26.38
N LEU A 153 -11.41 -1.87 25.70
CA LEU A 153 -12.07 -3.11 26.13
C LEU A 153 -11.41 -3.73 27.36
N THR A 154 -10.09 -3.60 27.51
CA THR A 154 -9.32 -4.16 28.64
C THR A 154 -9.44 -3.28 29.89
N PHE A 155 -9.51 -1.96 29.73
CA PHE A 155 -9.57 -0.97 30.82
C PHE A 155 -10.77 -0.03 30.64
N PRO A 156 -12.01 -0.53 30.81
CA PRO A 156 -13.22 0.25 30.58
C PRO A 156 -13.29 1.47 31.50
N GLY A 157 -13.62 2.63 30.94
CA GLY A 157 -13.74 3.90 31.68
C GLY A 157 -12.42 4.58 32.04
N ARG A 158 -11.27 3.98 31.69
CA ARG A 158 -9.96 4.57 31.92
C ARG A 158 -9.58 5.53 30.77
N PRO A 159 -9.12 6.76 31.05
CA PRO A 159 -8.70 7.70 30.02
C PRO A 159 -7.42 7.22 29.32
N ALA A 160 -7.22 7.61 28.07
CA ALA A 160 -6.09 7.12 27.26
C ALA A 160 -4.73 7.54 27.82
N ALA A 161 -4.67 8.68 28.53
CA ALA A 161 -3.47 9.14 29.22
C ALA A 161 -2.95 8.17 30.30
N GLU A 162 -3.81 7.27 30.81
CA GLU A 162 -3.44 6.23 31.78
C GLU A 162 -3.25 4.84 31.16
N TYR A 163 -3.45 4.70 29.84
CA TYR A 163 -3.16 3.44 29.17
C TYR A 163 -1.64 3.14 29.21
N PRO A 164 -1.26 1.86 29.10
CA PRO A 164 0.13 1.48 28.91
C PRO A 164 0.72 2.23 27.70
N PRO A 165 1.77 3.05 27.89
CA PRO A 165 2.31 3.85 26.80
C PRO A 165 2.96 2.99 25.73
N LEU A 166 2.96 3.52 24.50
CA LEU A 166 3.57 2.90 23.34
C LEU A 166 5.06 3.21 23.24
N VAL A 167 5.82 2.28 22.69
CA VAL A 167 7.18 2.51 22.17
C VAL A 167 7.19 2.13 20.68
N PRO A 168 6.89 3.10 19.79
CA PRO A 168 6.97 2.89 18.35
C PRO A 168 8.42 2.79 17.90
N ILE A 169 8.74 1.78 17.10
CA ILE A 169 10.07 1.52 16.55
C ILE A 169 9.92 1.24 15.05
N MET A 170 10.31 2.21 14.23
CA MET A 170 10.43 2.00 12.79
C MET A 170 11.69 1.20 12.50
N VAL A 171 11.55 0.06 11.83
CA VAL A 171 12.66 -0.84 11.50
C VAL A 171 12.96 -0.71 10.00
N GLY A 172 14.21 -0.36 9.68
CA GLY A 172 14.67 -0.18 8.31
C GLY A 172 14.97 -1.48 7.57
N SER A 173 15.61 -1.33 6.41
CA SER A 173 16.20 -2.44 5.66
C SER A 173 17.53 -2.84 6.31
N THR A 174 17.45 -3.62 7.39
CA THR A 174 18.59 -4.00 8.23
C THR A 174 19.36 -5.21 7.70
N LYS A 175 20.49 -5.50 8.35
CA LYS A 175 21.23 -6.77 8.21
C LYS A 175 21.09 -7.61 9.47
N ALA A 176 21.41 -8.90 9.39
CA ALA A 176 21.32 -9.83 10.52
C ALA A 176 22.15 -9.39 11.74
N GLU A 177 23.29 -8.70 11.54
CA GLU A 177 24.09 -8.14 12.63
C GLU A 177 23.31 -7.04 13.38
N THR A 178 22.65 -6.16 12.64
CA THR A 178 21.83 -5.08 13.20
C THR A 178 20.60 -5.64 13.91
N GLU A 179 19.94 -6.63 13.33
CA GLU A 179 18.79 -7.32 13.94
C GLU A 179 19.17 -7.98 15.26
N ARG A 180 20.34 -8.64 15.32
CA ARG A 180 20.87 -9.21 16.57
C ARG A 180 21.21 -8.15 17.61
N ALA A 181 21.81 -7.03 17.21
CA ALA A 181 22.16 -5.95 18.13
C ALA A 181 20.91 -5.28 18.72
N VAL A 182 19.92 -4.95 17.88
CA VAL A 182 18.64 -4.39 18.32
C VAL A 182 17.86 -5.43 19.14
N GLY A 183 17.84 -6.69 18.71
CA GLY A 183 17.21 -7.78 19.44
C GLY A 183 17.79 -7.95 20.85
N ALA A 184 19.11 -7.95 20.99
CA ALA A 184 19.78 -8.00 22.29
C ALA A 184 19.42 -6.81 23.20
N LEU A 185 19.29 -5.61 22.63
CA LEU A 185 18.78 -4.45 23.37
C LEU A 185 17.33 -4.66 23.83
N LEU A 186 16.45 -5.10 22.93
CA LEU A 186 15.04 -5.32 23.23
C LEU A 186 14.79 -6.51 24.16
N ALA A 187 15.71 -7.48 24.21
CA ALA A 187 15.67 -8.59 25.17
C ALA A 187 15.63 -8.10 26.62
N THR A 188 16.26 -6.95 26.93
CA THR A 188 16.20 -6.34 28.27
C THR A 188 14.80 -5.86 28.65
N TYR A 189 14.00 -5.42 27.68
CA TYR A 189 12.59 -5.08 27.88
C TYR A 189 11.70 -6.31 27.80
N LEU A 190 12.06 -7.31 27.01
CA LEU A 190 11.37 -8.59 26.95
C LEU A 190 11.47 -9.35 28.29
N ALA A 191 12.50 -9.14 29.08
CA ALA A 191 12.62 -9.75 30.40
C ALA A 191 11.52 -9.33 31.39
N ASP A 192 10.92 -8.15 31.20
CA ASP A 192 9.76 -7.72 31.98
C ASP A 192 8.48 -8.28 31.36
N SER A 193 7.83 -9.19 32.09
CA SER A 193 6.59 -9.87 31.66
C SER A 193 5.40 -8.94 31.52
N SER A 194 5.49 -7.69 32.01
CA SER A 194 4.50 -6.64 31.81
C SER A 194 4.66 -5.87 30.49
N ASN A 195 5.71 -6.15 29.70
CA ASN A 195 5.86 -5.55 28.37
C ASN A 195 5.22 -6.43 27.29
N ALA A 196 4.46 -5.80 26.40
CA ALA A 196 3.89 -6.41 25.21
C ALA A 196 4.60 -5.93 23.93
N PHE A 197 4.59 -6.76 22.88
CA PHE A 197 5.25 -6.51 21.60
C PHE A 197 4.29 -6.80 20.45
N ILE A 198 4.10 -5.82 19.57
CA ILE A 198 3.28 -5.91 18.37
C ILE A 198 4.22 -5.76 17.19
N ILE A 199 4.28 -6.80 16.35
CA ILE A 199 5.19 -6.89 15.22
C ILE A 199 4.36 -6.78 13.94
N SER A 200 4.55 -5.67 13.24
CA SER A 200 3.81 -5.35 12.05
C SER A 200 4.41 -6.04 10.83
N SER A 201 3.67 -6.95 10.19
CA SER A 201 4.09 -7.63 8.97
C SER A 201 2.93 -8.24 8.19
N ASP A 202 2.86 -7.89 6.91
CA ASP A 202 2.28 -8.74 5.88
C ASP A 202 3.30 -9.79 5.38
N PHE A 203 2.81 -10.81 4.70
CA PHE A 203 3.62 -11.92 4.15
C PHE A 203 3.96 -11.68 2.67
N CYS A 204 3.61 -12.57 1.73
CA CYS A 204 4.09 -12.48 0.35
C CYS A 204 3.40 -11.38 -0.47
N HIS A 205 4.20 -10.39 -0.91
CA HIS A 205 3.83 -9.42 -1.93
C HIS A 205 4.26 -9.95 -3.31
N TRP A 206 3.40 -10.77 -3.91
CA TRP A 206 3.61 -11.40 -5.19
C TRP A 206 3.09 -10.54 -6.34
N GLY A 207 3.82 -10.50 -7.45
CA GLY A 207 3.41 -9.87 -8.69
C GLY A 207 4.51 -9.02 -9.33
N GLN A 208 4.36 -8.75 -10.63
CA GLN A 208 5.31 -7.91 -11.38
C GLN A 208 5.47 -6.50 -10.78
N ARG A 209 4.41 -5.96 -10.17
CA ARG A 209 4.44 -4.63 -9.53
C ARG A 209 5.43 -4.55 -8.37
N PHE A 210 5.68 -5.68 -7.70
CA PHE A 210 6.61 -5.80 -6.59
C PHE A 210 7.99 -6.32 -7.02
N GLY A 211 8.19 -6.58 -8.32
CA GLY A 211 9.42 -7.20 -8.82
C GLY A 211 9.63 -8.64 -8.33
N TYR A 212 8.59 -9.29 -7.81
CA TYR A 212 8.66 -10.62 -7.21
C TYR A 212 7.60 -11.54 -7.80
N THR A 213 8.02 -12.53 -8.60
CA THR A 213 7.13 -13.53 -9.22
C THR A 213 7.61 -14.95 -8.97
N TYR A 214 8.26 -15.18 -7.82
CA TYR A 214 8.76 -16.51 -7.45
C TYR A 214 7.63 -17.53 -7.42
N TYR A 215 7.90 -18.70 -7.98
CA TYR A 215 6.89 -19.69 -8.27
C TYR A 215 7.45 -21.09 -8.09
N VAL A 216 6.70 -21.91 -7.36
CA VAL A 216 6.97 -23.31 -7.04
C VAL A 216 6.08 -24.17 -7.94
N PRO A 217 6.63 -24.81 -8.99
CA PRO A 217 5.83 -25.57 -9.94
C PRO A 217 5.03 -26.72 -9.33
N ASP A 218 5.62 -27.37 -8.33
CA ASP A 218 5.05 -28.53 -7.65
C ASP A 218 4.37 -28.15 -6.32
N ALA A 219 3.86 -26.92 -6.21
CA ALA A 219 3.19 -26.46 -5.01
C ALA A 219 1.98 -27.35 -4.69
N PRO A 220 1.78 -27.73 -3.42
CA PRO A 220 0.59 -28.49 -3.04
C PRO A 220 -0.66 -27.63 -3.23
N GLN A 221 -1.75 -28.26 -3.72
CA GLN A 221 -3.06 -27.62 -3.72
C GLN A 221 -3.49 -27.24 -2.31
N GLN A 222 -4.01 -26.04 -2.13
CA GLN A 222 -4.60 -25.63 -0.85
C GLN A 222 -5.89 -26.38 -0.54
N LYS A 223 -5.79 -27.36 0.35
CA LYS A 223 -6.92 -28.03 0.98
C LYS A 223 -6.65 -28.10 2.50
N PRO A 224 -7.46 -27.44 3.34
CA PRO A 224 -8.70 -26.70 3.03
C PRO A 224 -8.48 -25.36 2.30
N PRO A 225 -9.52 -24.78 1.66
CA PRO A 225 -9.44 -23.45 1.06
C PRO A 225 -9.24 -22.38 2.15
N LEU A 226 -8.72 -21.21 1.75
CA LEU A 226 -8.60 -20.06 2.64
C LEU A 226 -9.98 -19.56 3.08
N PRO A 227 -10.06 -18.94 4.27
CA PRO A 227 -8.97 -18.66 5.20
C PRO A 227 -8.54 -19.89 6.03
N LEU A 228 -7.25 -20.03 6.33
CA LEU A 228 -6.76 -21.09 7.21
C LEU A 228 -6.81 -20.62 8.67
N SER A 229 -7.30 -21.49 9.53
CA SER A 229 -7.28 -21.31 10.99
C SER A 229 -6.27 -22.27 11.65
N PHE A 230 -6.08 -22.11 12.96
CA PHE A 230 -5.11 -22.81 13.80
C PHE A 230 -4.75 -24.26 13.39
N ASP A 231 -5.74 -25.16 13.25
CA ASP A 231 -5.52 -26.59 12.97
C ASP A 231 -4.79 -26.89 11.65
N ASN A 232 -4.87 -25.97 10.69
CA ASN A 232 -4.28 -26.12 9.35
C ASN A 232 -3.04 -25.24 9.16
N LEU A 233 -2.54 -24.62 10.24
CA LEU A 233 -1.38 -23.74 10.21
C LEU A 233 -0.18 -24.37 10.90
N PRO A 234 1.06 -23.97 10.54
CA PRO A 234 2.25 -24.40 11.25
C PRO A 234 2.16 -24.08 12.74
N GLN A 235 2.35 -25.10 13.57
CA GLN A 235 2.42 -24.98 15.02
C GLN A 235 3.81 -25.41 15.55
N PRO A 236 4.31 -24.78 16.62
CA PRO A 236 5.44 -25.29 17.38
C PRO A 236 5.07 -26.56 18.19
N PRO A 237 6.06 -27.43 18.52
CA PRO A 237 7.43 -27.35 18.08
C PRO A 237 7.56 -27.88 16.65
N THR A 238 7.85 -26.98 15.71
CA THR A 238 8.41 -27.38 14.43
C THR A 238 9.90 -27.59 14.67
N THR A 239 10.41 -28.78 14.35
CA THR A 239 11.83 -29.08 14.44
C THR A 239 12.61 -28.36 13.33
N VAL A 240 13.91 -28.14 13.55
CA VAL A 240 14.78 -27.56 12.51
C VAL A 240 14.74 -28.40 11.23
N SER A 241 14.81 -29.74 11.34
CA SER A 241 14.73 -30.64 10.18
C SER A 241 13.44 -30.48 9.40
N GLU A 242 12.29 -30.38 10.08
CA GLU A 242 11.00 -30.20 9.42
C GLU A 242 10.87 -28.84 8.71
N ALA A 243 11.50 -27.80 9.25
CA ALA A 243 11.59 -26.50 8.60
C ALA A 243 12.52 -26.55 7.38
N GLU A 244 13.67 -27.23 7.48
CA GLU A 244 14.59 -27.43 6.36
C GLU A 244 13.95 -28.22 5.21
N ASP A 245 13.21 -29.29 5.53
CA ASP A 245 12.43 -30.05 4.55
C ASP A 245 11.38 -29.18 3.86
N ALA A 246 10.71 -28.29 4.61
CA ALA A 246 9.74 -27.37 4.03
C ALA A 246 10.40 -26.34 3.12
N ILE A 247 11.56 -25.80 3.50
CA ILE A 247 12.36 -24.89 2.67
C ILE A 247 12.77 -25.58 1.36
N GLN A 248 13.19 -26.84 1.43
CA GLN A 248 13.59 -27.60 0.24
C GLN A 248 12.40 -27.86 -0.70
N LYS A 249 11.20 -28.14 -0.14
CA LYS A 249 9.97 -28.38 -0.92
C LYS A 249 9.46 -27.15 -1.66
N VAL A 250 9.84 -25.93 -1.25
CA VAL A 250 9.44 -24.67 -1.92
C VAL A 250 10.53 -24.12 -2.84
N SER A 251 11.39 -25.00 -3.37
CA SER A 251 12.33 -24.65 -4.42
C SER A 251 11.59 -24.30 -5.72
N GLY A 252 11.97 -23.20 -6.35
CA GLY A 252 11.20 -22.57 -7.41
C GLY A 252 12.00 -21.57 -8.23
N ARG A 253 11.29 -20.81 -9.06
CA ARG A 253 11.88 -19.81 -9.97
C ARG A 253 10.91 -18.65 -10.21
N SER A 254 11.42 -17.50 -10.65
CA SER A 254 10.54 -16.39 -11.02
C SER A 254 9.84 -16.62 -12.37
N LEU A 255 8.51 -16.48 -12.40
CA LEU A 255 7.74 -16.54 -13.65
C LEU A 255 8.00 -15.31 -14.53
N ARG A 256 8.13 -15.55 -15.84
CA ARG A 256 8.24 -14.49 -16.86
C ARG A 256 6.99 -14.40 -17.74
N SER A 257 6.23 -15.49 -17.85
CA SER A 257 5.04 -15.56 -18.69
C SER A 257 4.05 -16.61 -18.17
N ASN A 258 2.77 -16.47 -18.53
CA ASN A 258 1.73 -17.42 -18.15
C ASN A 258 1.93 -18.84 -18.72
N LYS A 259 2.78 -19.01 -19.74
CA LYS A 259 3.06 -20.33 -20.33
C LYS A 259 3.87 -21.24 -19.42
N GLU A 260 4.47 -20.68 -18.38
CA GLU A 260 5.33 -21.40 -17.42
C GLU A 260 4.54 -21.91 -16.20
N ILE A 261 3.25 -21.56 -16.10
CA ILE A 261 2.35 -21.95 -15.01
C ILE A 261 1.95 -23.41 -15.20
N GLN A 262 2.09 -24.21 -14.15
CA GLN A 262 1.76 -25.64 -14.10
C GLN A 262 0.73 -25.97 -13.01
N THR A 263 0.79 -25.20 -11.93
CA THR A 263 -0.03 -25.20 -10.72
C THR A 263 -0.45 -23.75 -10.51
N GLU A 264 -1.56 -23.54 -9.81
CA GLU A 264 -2.07 -22.19 -9.56
C GLU A 264 -1.04 -21.34 -8.81
N ILE A 265 -0.90 -20.06 -9.20
CA ILE A 265 0.11 -19.17 -8.61
C ILE A 265 -0.19 -18.98 -7.12
N TYR A 266 -1.47 -18.90 -6.76
CA TYR A 266 -1.87 -18.76 -5.37
C TYR A 266 -1.48 -19.99 -4.51
N ASP A 267 -1.42 -21.20 -5.08
CA ASP A 267 -0.88 -22.39 -4.41
C ASP A 267 0.62 -22.26 -4.15
N SER A 268 1.36 -21.75 -5.11
CA SER A 268 2.77 -21.41 -4.89
C SER A 268 2.96 -20.34 -3.80
N ILE A 269 2.12 -19.31 -3.76
CA ILE A 269 2.24 -18.23 -2.77
C ILE A 269 2.04 -18.81 -1.36
N SER A 270 0.97 -19.56 -1.15
CA SER A 270 0.71 -20.17 0.16
C SER A 270 1.76 -21.20 0.54
N ALA A 271 2.30 -21.99 -0.39
CA ALA A 271 3.38 -22.90 -0.08
C ALA A 271 4.60 -22.16 0.50
N VAL A 272 4.99 -21.05 -0.12
CA VAL A 272 6.13 -20.22 0.32
C VAL A 272 5.83 -19.53 1.66
N ASP A 273 4.63 -18.98 1.85
CA ASP A 273 4.24 -18.35 3.10
C ASP A 273 4.15 -19.34 4.26
N ILE A 274 3.53 -20.51 4.04
CA ILE A 274 3.46 -21.58 5.04
C ILE A 274 4.85 -22.12 5.39
N ALA A 275 5.76 -22.27 4.41
CA ALA A 275 7.15 -22.61 4.71
C ALA A 275 7.87 -21.52 5.51
N THR A 276 7.55 -20.24 5.26
CA THR A 276 8.08 -19.11 6.02
C THR A 276 7.56 -19.10 7.46
N MET A 277 6.25 -19.28 7.65
CA MET A 277 5.61 -19.44 8.96
C MET A 277 6.22 -20.61 9.72
N LYS A 278 6.42 -21.75 9.05
CA LYS A 278 7.06 -22.94 9.63
C LYS A 278 8.51 -22.69 10.07
N ALA A 279 9.24 -21.82 9.37
CA ALA A 279 10.57 -21.39 9.84
C ALA A 279 10.46 -20.52 11.11
N ILE A 280 9.47 -19.63 11.18
CA ILE A 280 9.22 -18.77 12.35
C ILE A 280 8.82 -19.60 13.58
N THR A 281 7.97 -20.63 13.43
CA THR A 281 7.51 -21.50 14.54
C THR A 281 8.64 -22.33 15.16
N THR A 282 9.80 -22.47 14.50
CA THR A 282 10.98 -23.09 15.11
C THR A 282 11.54 -22.27 16.27
N GLY A 283 11.32 -20.95 16.27
CA GLY A 283 11.97 -20.00 17.15
C GLY A 283 13.43 -19.69 16.75
N SER A 284 13.90 -20.15 15.59
CA SER A 284 15.28 -19.94 15.13
C SER A 284 15.36 -18.83 14.08
N THR A 285 16.04 -17.72 14.41
CA THR A 285 16.30 -16.62 13.47
C THR A 285 17.08 -17.12 12.25
N THR A 286 17.96 -18.11 12.44
CA THR A 286 18.73 -18.72 11.35
C THR A 286 17.84 -19.40 10.31
N GLN A 287 16.82 -20.16 10.74
CA GLN A 287 15.91 -20.83 9.82
C GLN A 287 15.02 -19.83 9.08
N PHE A 288 14.56 -18.79 9.78
CA PHE A 288 13.81 -17.69 9.16
C PHE A 288 14.64 -16.94 8.07
N LEU A 289 15.89 -16.60 8.36
CA LEU A 289 16.77 -15.99 7.35
C LEU A 289 17.15 -16.95 6.21
N LYS A 290 17.14 -18.27 6.45
CA LYS A 290 17.39 -19.29 5.42
C LYS A 290 16.25 -19.32 4.40
N ILE A 291 14.99 -19.39 4.83
CA ILE A 291 13.84 -19.41 3.90
C ILE A 291 13.77 -18.13 3.05
N LEU A 292 14.01 -16.96 3.66
CA LEU A 292 14.00 -15.68 2.95
C LEU A 292 15.10 -15.61 1.89
N ARG A 293 16.32 -16.09 2.18
CA ARG A 293 17.42 -16.15 1.20
C ARG A 293 17.14 -17.14 0.06
N SER A 294 16.52 -18.28 0.37
CA SER A 294 16.25 -19.32 -0.63
C SER A 294 15.15 -18.91 -1.62
N THR A 295 14.10 -18.23 -1.14
CA THR A 295 12.91 -17.92 -1.94
C THR A 295 12.88 -16.46 -2.42
N GLY A 296 13.53 -15.55 -1.69
CA GLY A 296 13.37 -14.12 -1.87
C GLY A 296 12.01 -13.59 -1.40
N ASN A 297 11.28 -14.33 -0.57
CA ASN A 297 9.92 -13.98 -0.14
C ASN A 297 9.84 -12.53 0.37
N THR A 298 8.87 -11.79 -0.16
CA THR A 298 8.70 -10.35 0.05
C THR A 298 7.91 -10.02 1.32
N VAL A 299 8.21 -10.73 2.40
CA VAL A 299 7.68 -10.42 3.74
C VAL A 299 8.12 -9.00 4.13
N CYS A 300 7.17 -8.07 4.18
CA CYS A 300 7.47 -6.64 4.38
C CYS A 300 8.05 -6.39 5.78
N GLY A 301 7.51 -7.05 6.82
CA GLY A 301 7.99 -6.99 8.20
C GLY A 301 9.09 -8.00 8.53
N ARG A 302 9.84 -8.52 7.53
CA ARG A 302 10.92 -9.48 7.78
C ARG A 302 11.97 -8.97 8.78
N HIS A 303 12.24 -7.67 8.80
CA HIS A 303 13.22 -7.07 9.69
C HIS A 303 12.67 -6.92 11.13
N PRO A 304 11.44 -6.37 11.35
CA PRO A 304 10.75 -6.48 12.63
C PRO A 304 10.67 -7.91 13.20
N ILE A 305 10.32 -8.90 12.36
CA ILE A 305 10.28 -10.32 12.76
C ILE A 305 11.68 -10.81 13.15
N GLY A 306 12.71 -10.51 12.35
CA GLY A 306 14.09 -10.85 12.65
C GLY A 306 14.58 -10.25 13.98
N VAL A 307 14.22 -8.99 14.25
CA VAL A 307 14.55 -8.31 15.52
C VAL A 307 13.91 -9.01 16.72
N ILE A 308 12.60 -9.31 16.68
CA ILE A 308 11.94 -9.94 17.84
C ILE A 308 12.41 -11.39 18.04
N MET A 309 12.68 -12.13 16.96
CA MET A 309 13.23 -13.48 17.05
C MET A 309 14.64 -13.46 17.66
N ALA A 310 15.48 -12.51 17.24
CA ALA A 310 16.80 -12.32 17.84
C ALA A 310 16.71 -11.88 19.31
N ALA A 311 15.69 -11.10 19.70
CA ALA A 311 15.44 -10.73 21.09
C ALA A 311 15.06 -11.94 21.95
N LEU A 312 14.22 -12.84 21.43
CA LEU A 312 13.86 -14.10 22.10
C LEU A 312 15.08 -15.00 22.27
N GLU A 313 15.90 -15.17 21.23
CA GLU A 313 17.14 -15.96 21.30
C GLU A 313 18.14 -15.35 22.31
N ALA A 314 18.30 -14.03 22.32
CA ALA A 314 19.16 -13.33 23.26
C ALA A 314 18.67 -13.45 24.71
N TYR A 315 17.36 -13.34 24.94
CA TYR A 315 16.76 -13.55 26.25
C TYR A 315 17.00 -14.99 26.74
N ALA A 316 16.66 -16.00 25.93
CA ALA A 316 16.86 -17.41 26.28
C ALA A 316 18.32 -17.72 26.63
N SER A 317 19.26 -17.16 25.85
CA SER A 317 20.70 -17.33 26.08
C SER A 317 21.17 -16.68 27.39
N ALA A 318 20.56 -15.57 27.81
CA ALA A 318 20.95 -14.83 29.00
C ALA A 318 20.28 -15.35 30.28
N SER A 319 19.01 -15.75 30.22
CA SER A 319 18.25 -16.25 31.37
C SER A 319 18.44 -17.75 31.60
N GLY A 320 18.76 -18.52 30.54
CA GLY A 320 18.72 -19.98 30.58
C GLY A 320 17.31 -20.56 30.62
N GLU A 321 16.28 -19.71 30.46
CA GLU A 321 14.88 -20.11 30.44
C GLU A 321 14.41 -20.46 29.02
N GLU A 322 13.42 -21.33 28.92
CA GLU A 322 12.71 -21.53 27.66
C GLU A 322 11.90 -20.28 27.30
N VAL A 323 11.96 -19.90 26.03
CA VAL A 323 11.14 -18.82 25.47
C VAL A 323 9.93 -19.38 24.73
N GLY A 324 8.84 -18.61 24.77
CA GLY A 324 7.66 -18.90 23.97
C GLY A 324 7.98 -18.94 22.49
N LYS A 325 7.26 -19.80 21.76
CA LYS A 325 7.34 -19.90 20.30
C LYS A 325 6.09 -19.28 19.67
N PHE A 326 6.22 -18.85 18.41
CA PHE A 326 5.09 -18.29 17.67
C PHE A 326 4.12 -19.38 17.24
N HIS A 327 2.83 -19.13 17.44
CA HIS A 327 1.73 -19.93 16.95
C HIS A 327 0.95 -19.12 15.92
N PHE A 328 0.81 -19.64 14.69
CA PHE A 328 -0.03 -19.00 13.69
C PHE A 328 -1.47 -19.44 13.88
N ILE A 329 -2.36 -18.48 14.13
CA ILE A 329 -3.77 -18.73 14.43
C ILE A 329 -4.70 -18.41 13.25
N ARG A 330 -4.22 -17.63 12.29
CA ARG A 330 -4.97 -17.21 11.10
C ARG A 330 -4.04 -16.92 9.92
N TYR A 331 -4.47 -17.27 8.71
CA TYR A 331 -3.82 -16.89 7.46
C TYR A 331 -4.87 -16.65 6.36
N GLU A 332 -4.72 -15.53 5.67
CA GLU A 332 -5.60 -15.09 4.59
C GLU A 332 -4.78 -14.47 3.47
N ARG A 333 -5.39 -14.34 2.28
CA ARG A 333 -4.82 -13.59 1.16
C ARG A 333 -5.83 -12.57 0.68
N SER A 334 -5.35 -11.39 0.26
CA SER A 334 -6.22 -10.35 -0.26
C SER A 334 -6.82 -10.69 -1.64
N SER A 335 -6.10 -11.47 -2.45
CA SER A 335 -6.56 -11.95 -3.76
C SER A 335 -5.80 -13.19 -4.23
N ASP A 336 -6.40 -13.90 -5.18
CA ASP A 336 -5.86 -15.11 -5.78
C ASP A 336 -5.42 -14.82 -7.22
N PRO A 337 -4.13 -14.51 -7.46
CA PRO A 337 -3.65 -14.24 -8.81
C PRO A 337 -3.61 -15.54 -9.62
N ASP A 338 -4.15 -15.51 -10.83
CA ASP A 338 -4.15 -16.66 -11.76
C ASP A 338 -3.26 -16.41 -12.98
N VAL A 339 -2.78 -15.17 -13.14
CA VAL A 339 -1.87 -14.76 -14.21
C VAL A 339 -0.71 -13.90 -13.70
N VAL A 340 0.42 -13.94 -14.41
CA VAL A 340 1.66 -13.27 -13.97
C VAL A 340 1.54 -11.74 -13.89
N SER A 341 0.57 -11.15 -14.59
CA SER A 341 0.31 -9.70 -14.53
C SER A 341 -0.48 -9.27 -13.29
N GLU A 342 -1.04 -10.20 -12.52
CA GLU A 342 -1.78 -9.91 -11.28
C GLU A 342 -0.83 -9.90 -10.07
N SER A 343 -1.37 -9.50 -8.91
CA SER A 343 -0.65 -9.43 -7.64
C SER A 343 -1.46 -10.05 -6.50
N SER A 344 -0.78 -10.51 -5.45
CA SER A 344 -1.41 -11.16 -4.28
C SER A 344 -1.85 -10.19 -3.17
N CYS A 345 -1.29 -8.98 -3.15
CA CYS A 345 -1.60 -7.95 -2.17
C CYS A 345 -2.38 -6.81 -2.83
N MET A 346 -3.24 -6.15 -2.07
CA MET A 346 -3.82 -4.85 -2.35
C MET A 346 -3.48 -3.98 -1.13
N ASP A 347 -2.44 -3.16 -1.27
CA ASP A 347 -1.89 -2.44 -0.10
C ASP A 347 -2.84 -1.30 0.29
N GLU A 348 -3.37 -0.58 -0.69
CA GLU A 348 -4.49 0.35 -0.55
C GLU A 348 -5.80 -0.32 -1.01
N PRO A 349 -6.94 -0.10 -0.32
CA PRO A 349 -8.24 -0.47 -0.89
C PRO A 349 -8.45 0.30 -2.20
N PRO A 350 -9.17 -0.27 -3.19
CA PRO A 350 -9.70 0.53 -4.29
C PRO A 350 -10.51 1.66 -3.65
N GLU A 351 -10.47 2.86 -4.25
CA GLU A 351 -11.27 4.04 -3.83
C GLU A 351 -12.81 3.80 -3.89
N ASP A 352 -13.28 2.56 -4.01
CA ASP A 352 -14.66 2.16 -4.24
C ASP A 352 -15.13 1.13 -3.17
N LEU A 353 -15.35 1.57 -1.93
CA LEU A 353 -16.26 0.90 -1.00
C LEU A 353 -17.52 1.76 -0.83
N ASP A 354 -18.21 1.99 -1.94
CA ASP A 354 -19.60 2.45 -1.92
C ASP A 354 -20.50 1.21 -2.02
N TYR A 355 -21.35 1.02 -1.00
CA TYR A 355 -22.43 0.03 -0.98
C TYR A 355 -23.48 0.41 -2.04
N ASP A 356 -23.22 0.13 -3.33
CA ASP A 356 -24.19 -0.31 -4.33
C ASP A 356 -23.55 -0.43 -5.74
N LYS A 357 -23.57 -1.65 -6.30
CA LYS A 357 -22.89 -2.10 -7.54
C LYS A 357 -23.29 -1.31 -8.81
N PRO A 358 -22.40 -1.19 -9.84
CA PRO A 358 -22.37 -2.23 -10.89
C PRO A 358 -20.95 -2.62 -11.41
N SER A 359 -20.91 -3.72 -12.18
CA SER A 359 -19.74 -4.54 -12.56
C SER A 359 -18.48 -3.84 -13.12
N SER A 360 -17.36 -4.56 -12.99
CA SER A 360 -15.94 -4.19 -13.17
C SER A 360 -15.52 -3.49 -14.48
N LEU A 361 -14.48 -2.66 -14.36
CA LEU A 361 -13.85 -1.85 -15.41
C LEU A 361 -13.06 -2.70 -16.43
N PRO A 362 -12.99 -2.31 -17.72
CA PRO A 362 -12.11 -2.98 -18.68
C PRO A 362 -10.64 -2.68 -18.38
N ARG A 363 -9.86 -3.74 -18.17
CA ARG A 363 -8.40 -3.69 -17.95
C ARG A 363 -7.64 -3.08 -19.13
N TYR A 364 -6.70 -2.21 -18.82
CA TYR A 364 -5.73 -1.58 -19.73
C TYR A 364 -4.79 -2.60 -20.39
N ARG A 365 -4.71 -2.62 -21.72
CA ARG A 365 -3.65 -3.33 -22.46
C ARG A 365 -2.41 -2.43 -22.56
N ARG A 366 -1.40 -2.62 -21.71
CA ARG A 366 -0.06 -2.03 -21.93
C ARG A 366 0.53 -2.60 -23.23
N ARG A 367 0.68 -1.75 -24.26
CA ARG A 367 1.64 -2.00 -25.34
C ARG A 367 3.05 -1.89 -24.76
N LYS A 368 3.88 -2.91 -24.96
CA LYS A 368 5.31 -2.92 -24.61
C LYS A 368 6.02 -1.76 -25.32
N GLY A 369 6.50 -0.78 -24.55
CA GLY A 369 7.42 0.26 -25.01
C GLY A 369 8.50 0.44 -23.96
N ASN A 370 9.72 0.01 -24.28
CA ASN A 370 10.91 0.24 -23.47
C ASN A 370 11.28 1.72 -23.49
N ILE A 371 10.95 2.49 -22.44
CA ILE A 371 11.58 3.80 -22.20
C ILE A 371 11.83 3.95 -20.69
N ARG A 372 13.11 3.82 -20.29
CA ARG A 372 13.61 4.22 -18.96
C ARG A 372 13.51 5.75 -18.81
N GLY A 373 13.05 6.23 -17.66
CA GLY A 373 13.14 7.65 -17.23
C GLY A 373 14.59 8.09 -16.90
N PRO A 374 14.85 9.37 -16.56
CA PRO A 374 14.16 10.06 -15.46
C PRO A 374 13.83 11.58 -15.62
N ALA A 375 13.00 12.05 -14.65
CA ALA A 375 12.76 13.38 -14.04
C ALA A 375 12.29 14.60 -14.87
N PRO A 376 11.40 15.43 -14.27
CA PRO A 376 11.72 16.86 -14.25
C PRO A 376 11.42 17.55 -12.90
N ARG A 377 12.37 18.36 -12.45
CA ARG A 377 12.16 19.79 -12.16
C ARG A 377 13.51 20.52 -12.03
N GLY A 378 13.64 21.63 -12.75
CA GLY A 378 14.86 22.44 -12.88
C GLY A 378 15.41 22.36 -14.30
N LEU A 379 15.29 23.46 -15.06
CA LEU A 379 15.83 23.61 -16.42
C LEU A 379 17.37 23.49 -16.39
N GLU A 380 17.90 22.28 -16.51
CA GLU A 380 19.26 22.05 -17.00
C GLU A 380 19.20 21.23 -18.28
N ILE A 381 19.26 21.94 -19.40
CA ILE A 381 19.48 21.35 -20.73
C ILE A 381 20.97 21.02 -20.82
N SER A 382 21.35 19.84 -20.31
CA SER A 382 22.69 19.28 -20.54
C SER A 382 22.68 18.27 -21.69
N GLN A 383 23.21 18.77 -22.81
CA GLN A 383 23.84 18.15 -23.99
C GLN A 383 24.18 16.66 -23.81
N THR A 384 23.62 15.67 -24.53
CA THR A 384 23.33 15.58 -25.96
C THR A 384 22.15 14.61 -26.20
N PRO A 385 21.06 15.00 -26.89
CA PRO A 385 20.11 14.04 -27.42
C PRO A 385 20.71 13.37 -28.66
N ASP A 386 20.33 12.12 -28.95
CA ASP A 386 20.53 11.50 -30.26
C ASP A 386 20.01 12.46 -31.34
N GLN A 387 20.90 13.27 -31.92
CA GLN A 387 20.51 14.26 -32.92
C GLN A 387 19.98 13.48 -34.13
N GLN A 388 18.84 13.92 -34.68
CA GLN A 388 18.33 13.45 -35.96
C GLN A 388 18.75 14.45 -37.05
N PRO A 389 20.02 14.43 -37.52
CA PRO A 389 20.54 15.45 -38.43
C PRO A 389 19.79 15.51 -39.76
N GLU A 390 19.12 14.43 -40.14
CA GLU A 390 18.31 14.33 -41.35
C GLU A 390 16.95 15.05 -41.24
N CYS A 391 16.47 15.35 -40.03
CA CYS A 391 15.22 16.08 -39.83
C CYS A 391 15.48 17.58 -39.86
N LEU A 392 15.16 18.24 -40.97
CA LEU A 392 15.33 19.70 -41.11
C LEU A 392 14.64 20.49 -39.98
N LEU A 393 13.48 20.03 -39.50
CA LEU A 393 12.74 20.67 -38.42
C LEU A 393 13.51 20.63 -37.09
N LEU A 394 14.12 19.49 -36.74
CA LEU A 394 14.83 19.30 -35.47
C LEU A 394 16.28 19.80 -35.54
N ASN A 395 16.87 19.83 -36.73
CA ASN A 395 18.27 20.20 -36.95
C ASN A 395 18.45 21.70 -37.27
N LYS A 396 17.55 22.33 -38.03
CA LYS A 396 17.70 23.75 -38.43
C LYS A 396 17.05 24.74 -37.48
N LEU A 397 16.07 24.32 -36.67
CA LEU A 397 15.36 25.22 -35.77
C LEU A 397 15.89 25.12 -34.33
N PRO A 398 16.19 26.25 -33.68
CA PRO A 398 16.56 26.26 -32.27
C PRO A 398 15.38 25.77 -31.39
N PRO A 399 15.66 25.17 -30.21
CA PRO A 399 14.63 24.61 -29.33
C PRO A 399 13.46 25.54 -29.00
N GLU A 400 13.72 26.84 -28.88
CA GLU A 400 12.73 27.86 -28.54
C GLU A 400 11.67 27.99 -29.65
N LEU A 401 12.10 28.03 -30.92
CA LEU A 401 11.18 28.08 -32.06
C LEU A 401 10.42 26.76 -32.23
N ARG A 402 11.03 25.64 -31.88
CA ARG A 402 10.36 24.33 -31.90
C ARG A 402 9.29 24.24 -30.82
N LEU A 403 9.53 24.77 -29.63
CA LEU A 403 8.51 24.88 -28.57
C LEU A 403 7.32 25.74 -29.01
N VAL A 404 7.55 26.87 -29.69
CA VAL A 404 6.47 27.69 -30.26
C VAL A 404 5.66 26.90 -31.29
N ILE A 405 6.32 26.14 -32.17
CA ILE A 405 5.64 25.27 -33.14
C ILE A 405 4.82 24.19 -32.42
N TRP A 406 5.38 23.56 -31.38
CA TRP A 406 4.68 22.55 -30.59
C TRP A 406 3.47 23.12 -29.87
N GLU A 407 3.57 24.32 -29.31
CA GLU A 407 2.46 25.02 -28.67
C GLU A 407 1.36 25.36 -29.68
N MET A 408 1.71 25.82 -30.88
CA MET A 408 0.73 26.10 -31.95
C MET A 408 -0.02 24.84 -32.42
N VAL A 409 0.62 23.67 -32.37
CA VAL A 409 0.03 22.40 -32.85
C VAL A 409 -0.73 21.66 -31.74
N LEU A 410 -0.27 21.73 -30.50
CA LEU A 410 -0.74 20.91 -29.39
C LEU A 410 -1.39 21.70 -28.26
N GLY A 411 -1.27 23.03 -28.23
CA GLY A 411 -1.78 23.90 -27.17
C GLY A 411 -3.04 24.66 -27.57
N GLY A 412 -3.72 25.26 -26.59
CA GLY A 412 -4.92 26.08 -26.80
C GLY A 412 -6.17 25.29 -27.21
N LEU A 413 -6.10 23.96 -27.18
CA LEU A 413 -7.19 23.08 -27.58
C LEU A 413 -8.16 22.87 -26.41
N ARG A 414 -9.44 22.68 -26.75
CA ARG A 414 -10.46 22.18 -25.84
C ARG A 414 -10.70 20.71 -26.18
N LEU A 415 -10.39 19.83 -25.24
CA LEU A 415 -10.37 18.38 -25.43
C LEU A 415 -11.57 17.77 -24.70
N HIS A 416 -12.55 17.27 -25.46
CA HIS A 416 -13.68 16.53 -24.90
C HIS A 416 -13.24 15.11 -24.58
N ILE A 417 -13.29 14.77 -23.29
CA ILE A 417 -13.06 13.41 -22.83
C ILE A 417 -14.39 12.66 -22.87
N ILE A 418 -14.49 11.72 -23.81
CA ILE A 418 -15.70 10.96 -24.10
C ILE A 418 -15.54 9.49 -23.72
N GLN A 419 -16.65 8.83 -23.42
CA GLN A 419 -16.72 7.39 -23.27
C GLN A 419 -17.15 6.76 -24.61
N ARG A 420 -16.31 5.90 -25.16
CA ARG A 420 -16.62 5.07 -26.33
C ARG A 420 -17.16 3.72 -25.88
N SER A 421 -17.72 2.96 -26.83
CA SER A 421 -18.19 1.59 -26.61
C SER A 421 -17.15 0.71 -25.88
N LYS A 422 -17.64 -0.26 -25.09
CA LYS A 422 -16.82 -1.09 -24.19
C LYS A 422 -16.06 -0.28 -23.12
N ARG A 423 -16.63 0.84 -22.66
CA ARG A 423 -16.11 1.68 -21.58
C ARG A 423 -14.68 2.18 -21.80
N ARG A 424 -14.31 2.45 -23.06
CA ARG A 424 -13.00 3.02 -23.39
C ARG A 424 -13.08 4.53 -23.35
N LEU A 425 -12.10 5.19 -22.74
CA LEU A 425 -11.97 6.63 -22.90
C LEU A 425 -11.48 6.97 -24.31
N GLY A 426 -12.04 8.04 -24.86
CA GLY A 426 -11.60 8.67 -26.09
C GLY A 426 -11.44 10.17 -25.86
N CYS A 427 -10.67 10.81 -26.74
CA CYS A 427 -10.54 12.25 -26.79
C CYS A 427 -11.03 12.72 -28.15
N VAL A 428 -11.75 13.84 -28.16
CA VAL A 428 -12.21 14.54 -29.35
C VAL A 428 -11.85 16.01 -29.20
N ILE A 429 -11.22 16.58 -30.22
CA ILE A 429 -10.90 18.01 -30.24
C ILE A 429 -12.19 18.77 -30.54
N CYS A 430 -12.51 19.74 -29.69
CA CYS A 430 -13.62 20.66 -29.91
C CYS A 430 -13.29 21.55 -31.11
N PRO A 431 -14.17 21.69 -32.12
CA PRO A 431 -13.99 22.68 -33.18
C PRO A 431 -14.11 24.12 -32.65
N GLN A 432 -14.53 24.31 -31.40
CA GLN A 432 -14.80 25.61 -30.77
C GLN A 432 -15.87 26.45 -31.50
N GLU A 433 -16.61 25.81 -32.42
CA GLU A 433 -17.76 26.39 -33.08
C GLU A 433 -19.03 26.16 -32.24
N ASP A 434 -19.99 27.08 -32.36
CA ASP A 434 -21.28 26.98 -31.68
C ASP A 434 -22.05 25.70 -32.02
N THR A 435 -21.65 24.97 -33.07
CA THR A 435 -22.27 23.74 -33.59
C THR A 435 -21.80 22.45 -32.91
N CYS A 436 -20.88 22.50 -31.94
CA CYS A 436 -20.39 21.29 -31.27
C CYS A 436 -21.49 20.59 -30.43
N ASP A 437 -21.93 19.41 -30.87
CA ASP A 437 -22.97 18.61 -30.20
C ASP A 437 -22.59 18.19 -28.77
N ILE A 438 -21.28 18.02 -28.49
CA ILE A 438 -20.77 17.69 -27.16
C ILE A 438 -20.89 18.91 -26.24
N CYS A 439 -20.48 20.10 -26.70
CA CYS A 439 -20.62 21.35 -25.94
C CYS A 439 -22.08 21.68 -25.63
N ARG A 440 -23.00 21.33 -26.54
CA ARG A 440 -24.46 21.54 -26.38
C ARG A 440 -25.13 20.49 -25.49
N GLY A 441 -24.42 19.44 -25.08
CA GLY A 441 -24.98 18.35 -24.29
C GLY A 441 -25.99 17.48 -25.04
N VAL A 442 -25.96 17.50 -26.38
CA VAL A 442 -26.89 16.73 -27.24
C VAL A 442 -26.44 15.26 -27.34
N LEU A 443 -25.15 15.01 -27.14
CA LEU A 443 -24.53 13.72 -27.41
C LEU A 443 -24.52 12.83 -26.16
N GLN A 444 -25.37 11.80 -26.15
CA GLN A 444 -25.45 10.82 -25.07
C GLN A 444 -24.23 9.89 -25.06
N GLN A 445 -23.65 9.69 -23.87
CA GLN A 445 -22.54 8.76 -23.66
C GLN A 445 -23.08 7.36 -23.31
N PRO A 446 -22.48 6.26 -23.78
CA PRO A 446 -21.26 6.19 -24.59
C PRO A 446 -21.50 6.44 -26.08
N VAL A 447 -20.58 7.18 -26.71
CA VAL A 447 -20.65 7.55 -28.13
C VAL A 447 -20.36 6.35 -29.03
N LYS A 448 -21.22 6.08 -30.03
CA LYS A 448 -20.90 5.10 -31.08
C LYS A 448 -19.92 5.72 -32.07
N SER A 449 -19.02 4.92 -32.64
CA SER A 449 -17.89 5.41 -33.46
C SER A 449 -18.25 6.25 -34.68
N THR A 450 -19.52 6.24 -35.09
CA THR A 450 -20.06 6.96 -36.25
C THR A 450 -20.78 8.26 -35.89
N GLU A 451 -20.97 8.57 -34.60
CA GLU A 451 -21.83 9.67 -34.12
C GLU A 451 -21.06 10.96 -33.78
N THR A 452 -19.73 10.98 -33.91
CA THR A 452 -18.94 12.20 -33.68
C THR A 452 -18.77 13.01 -34.97
N CYS A 453 -19.37 14.20 -35.00
CA CYS A 453 -19.20 15.21 -36.05
C CYS A 453 -17.79 15.84 -36.10
N CYS A 454 -16.95 15.60 -35.09
CA CYS A 454 -15.66 16.27 -34.93
C CYS A 454 -14.49 15.45 -35.49
N SER A 455 -13.55 16.15 -36.13
CA SER A 455 -12.39 15.60 -36.85
C SER A 455 -11.60 14.54 -36.05
N ASN A 456 -11.34 13.39 -36.68
CA ASN A 456 -10.50 12.29 -36.15
C ASN A 456 -8.99 12.64 -36.14
N VAL A 457 -8.61 13.84 -35.72
CA VAL A 457 -7.19 14.21 -35.61
C VAL A 457 -6.60 13.52 -34.38
N ASN A 458 -5.67 12.60 -34.62
CA ASN A 458 -4.96 11.89 -33.56
C ASN A 458 -3.76 12.72 -33.08
N LEU A 459 -3.95 13.52 -32.02
CA LEU A 459 -2.90 14.36 -31.41
C LEU A 459 -1.65 13.58 -30.97
N ILE A 460 -1.81 12.28 -30.72
CA ILE A 460 -0.70 11.42 -30.30
C ILE A 460 0.20 11.04 -31.49
N SER A 461 -0.28 11.14 -32.73
CA SER A 461 0.50 10.77 -33.92
C SER A 461 1.78 11.59 -34.07
N LEU A 462 1.74 12.89 -33.79
CA LEU A 462 2.94 13.74 -33.81
C LEU A 462 3.90 13.37 -32.67
N LEU A 463 3.36 13.19 -31.46
CA LEU A 463 4.12 12.87 -30.25
C LEU A 463 4.84 11.52 -30.34
N VAL A 464 4.29 10.56 -31.09
CA VAL A 464 4.86 9.21 -31.24
C VAL A 464 5.75 9.11 -32.50
N SER A 465 5.91 10.19 -33.26
CA SER A 465 6.73 10.18 -34.47
C SER A 465 8.24 10.07 -34.17
N CYS A 466 8.73 10.77 -33.15
CA CYS A 466 10.09 10.58 -32.65
C CYS A 466 10.26 10.94 -31.16
N LYS A 467 11.32 10.40 -30.53
CA LYS A 467 11.61 10.56 -29.11
C LYS A 467 11.95 12.01 -28.71
N GLN A 468 12.57 12.77 -29.62
CA GLN A 468 12.91 14.17 -29.39
C GLN A 468 11.64 15.03 -29.34
N ILE A 469 10.75 14.88 -30.32
CA ILE A 469 9.44 15.55 -30.35
C ILE A 469 8.64 15.20 -29.09
N TYR A 470 8.55 13.91 -28.74
CA TYR A 470 7.86 13.49 -27.52
C TYR A 470 8.37 14.23 -26.28
N ARG A 471 9.68 14.24 -26.06
CA ARG A 471 10.30 14.86 -24.86
C ARG A 471 10.04 16.35 -24.78
N GLU A 472 10.13 17.04 -25.91
CA GLU A 472 9.98 18.49 -25.95
C GLU A 472 8.53 18.93 -25.83
N SER A 473 7.56 18.14 -26.30
CA SER A 473 6.18 18.60 -26.48
C SER A 473 5.13 17.88 -25.65
N ILE A 474 5.42 16.74 -25.03
CA ILE A 474 4.43 15.97 -24.26
C ILE A 474 3.80 16.78 -23.11
N HIS A 475 4.57 17.67 -22.49
CA HIS A 475 4.08 18.49 -21.39
C HIS A 475 3.03 19.52 -21.86
N LEU A 476 3.18 20.06 -23.06
CA LEU A 476 2.26 21.05 -23.65
C LEU A 476 0.87 20.47 -23.87
N LEU A 477 0.78 19.17 -24.20
CA LEU A 477 -0.50 18.46 -24.34
C LEU A 477 -1.34 18.55 -23.05
N TYR A 478 -0.71 18.55 -21.89
CA TYR A 478 -1.40 18.58 -20.59
C TYR A 478 -1.46 19.98 -19.99
N SER A 479 -0.42 20.80 -20.13
CA SER A 479 -0.37 22.13 -19.50
C SER A 479 -1.12 23.22 -20.25
N SER A 480 -1.29 23.08 -21.57
CA SER A 480 -1.72 24.19 -22.44
C SER A 480 -3.15 24.02 -22.97
N ASN A 481 -3.84 22.94 -22.59
CA ASN A 481 -5.18 22.60 -23.07
C ASN A 481 -6.22 22.62 -21.95
N THR A 482 -7.48 22.72 -22.35
CA THR A 482 -8.63 22.60 -21.44
C THR A 482 -9.26 21.23 -21.61
N PHE A 483 -9.33 20.45 -20.53
CA PHE A 483 -9.92 19.12 -20.52
C PHE A 483 -11.37 19.20 -20.08
N GLU A 484 -12.30 18.95 -21.00
CA GLU A 484 -13.73 19.01 -20.73
C GLU A 484 -14.30 17.61 -20.47
N PHE A 485 -14.99 17.45 -19.35
CA PHE A 485 -15.64 16.21 -18.94
C PHE A 485 -17.14 16.40 -18.91
N SER A 486 -17.85 15.63 -19.74
CA SER A 486 -19.32 15.66 -19.82
C SER A 486 -20.01 14.68 -18.87
N ASN A 487 -19.25 13.92 -18.06
CA ASN A 487 -19.77 13.08 -16.98
C ASN A 487 -18.77 13.02 -15.80
N THR A 488 -19.29 12.73 -14.60
CA THR A 488 -18.53 12.69 -13.34
C THR A 488 -17.44 11.63 -13.33
N TRP A 489 -17.69 10.50 -13.97
CA TRP A 489 -16.82 9.33 -13.92
C TRP A 489 -15.61 9.43 -14.84
N SER A 490 -15.68 10.16 -15.96
CA SER A 490 -14.59 10.21 -16.96
C SER A 490 -13.33 10.87 -16.41
N LEU A 491 -13.46 11.77 -15.44
CA LEU A 491 -12.32 12.37 -14.74
C LEU A 491 -11.58 11.32 -13.90
N ALA A 492 -12.33 10.52 -13.12
CA ALA A 492 -11.78 9.41 -12.35
C ALA A 492 -11.14 8.34 -13.26
N TYR A 493 -11.75 8.04 -14.40
CA TYR A 493 -11.18 7.12 -15.39
C TYR A 493 -9.93 7.65 -16.09
N LEU A 494 -9.79 8.98 -16.26
CA LEU A 494 -8.67 9.55 -16.99
C LEU A 494 -7.40 9.58 -16.13
N ARG A 495 -7.52 9.88 -14.84
CA ARG A 495 -6.39 10.00 -13.90
C ARG A 495 -5.39 8.83 -13.99
N PRO A 496 -5.79 7.55 -13.89
CA PRO A 496 -4.84 6.43 -13.95
C PRO A 496 -4.21 6.21 -15.34
N THR A 497 -4.73 6.86 -16.38
CA THR A 497 -4.21 6.74 -17.76
C THR A 497 -3.06 7.71 -18.05
N ILE A 498 -2.84 8.70 -17.18
CA ILE A 498 -1.86 9.77 -17.36
C ILE A 498 -0.73 9.62 -16.33
N PRO A 499 0.56 9.67 -16.72
CA PRO A 499 1.66 9.67 -15.77
C PRO A 499 1.54 10.81 -14.73
N PRO A 500 1.94 10.60 -13.45
CA PRO A 500 1.75 11.60 -12.39
C PRO A 500 2.32 13.00 -12.70
N ASN A 501 3.48 13.05 -13.35
CA ASN A 501 4.12 14.32 -13.73
C ASN A 501 3.32 15.09 -14.80
N GLN A 502 2.56 14.39 -15.62
CA GLN A 502 1.70 14.99 -16.65
C GLN A 502 0.33 15.34 -16.08
N TRP A 503 -0.20 14.52 -15.18
CA TRP A 503 -1.43 14.81 -14.45
C TRP A 503 -1.32 16.13 -13.68
N THR A 504 -0.22 16.31 -12.93
CA THR A 504 0.07 17.53 -12.17
C THR A 504 0.38 18.75 -13.05
N ALA A 505 0.58 18.55 -14.35
CA ALA A 505 0.76 19.63 -15.32
C ALA A 505 -0.57 20.18 -15.83
N ILE A 506 -1.69 19.46 -15.68
CA ILE A 506 -3.02 19.94 -16.09
C ILE A 506 -3.38 21.19 -15.30
N ARG A 507 -3.78 22.24 -16.03
CA ARG A 507 -4.14 23.55 -15.44
C ARG A 507 -5.61 23.94 -15.61
N LYS A 508 -6.28 23.42 -16.64
CA LYS A 508 -7.67 23.80 -16.98
C LYS A 508 -8.53 22.55 -17.14
N VAL A 509 -9.57 22.46 -16.31
CA VAL A 509 -10.56 21.37 -16.35
C VAL A 509 -11.95 21.98 -16.34
N ASP A 510 -12.75 21.63 -17.35
CA ASP A 510 -14.14 22.05 -17.46
C ASP A 510 -15.05 20.87 -17.12
N LEU A 511 -15.90 21.04 -16.12
CA LEU A 511 -16.88 20.04 -15.71
C LEU A 511 -18.27 20.50 -16.15
N LYS A 512 -18.82 19.83 -17.18
CA LYS A 512 -20.15 20.14 -17.70
C LYS A 512 -21.09 18.98 -17.45
N TRP A 513 -21.79 19.01 -16.33
CA TRP A 513 -22.76 18.00 -15.92
C TRP A 513 -24.12 18.64 -15.72
N ALA A 514 -25.19 17.91 -16.04
CA ALA A 514 -26.54 18.28 -15.67
C ALA A 514 -26.87 17.62 -14.32
N PHE A 515 -27.11 18.41 -13.28
CA PHE A 515 -27.67 17.88 -12.04
C PHE A 515 -29.12 17.44 -12.31
N PRO A 516 -29.50 16.17 -12.06
CA PRO A 516 -30.91 15.82 -12.04
C PRO A 516 -31.58 16.65 -10.93
N GLY A 517 -32.60 17.44 -11.29
CA GLY A 517 -33.13 18.57 -10.51
C GLY A 517 -33.80 18.26 -9.15
N HIS A 518 -33.49 17.15 -8.51
CA HIS A 518 -33.97 16.82 -7.16
C HIS A 518 -33.03 17.32 -6.04
N TRP A 519 -31.83 17.81 -6.37
CA TRP A 519 -30.84 18.31 -5.40
C TRP A 519 -30.64 19.83 -5.42
N LEU A 520 -31.37 20.57 -6.26
CA LEU A 520 -31.24 22.03 -6.37
C LEU A 520 -32.58 22.72 -6.08
N PRO A 521 -32.60 23.86 -5.35
CA PRO A 521 -33.84 24.63 -5.09
C PRO A 521 -34.44 25.29 -6.34
N SER A 522 -33.79 25.19 -7.50
CA SER A 522 -34.23 25.82 -8.76
C SER A 522 -34.47 24.77 -9.83
N LYS A 523 -35.54 24.95 -10.63
CA LYS A 523 -35.92 24.07 -11.74
C LYS A 523 -34.95 24.15 -12.93
N ASP A 524 -33.98 25.06 -12.92
CA ASP A 524 -32.97 25.18 -13.96
C ASP A 524 -31.72 24.39 -13.55
N SER A 525 -31.29 23.49 -14.44
CA SER A 525 -30.03 22.77 -14.27
C SER A 525 -28.86 23.75 -14.34
N VAL A 526 -27.96 23.70 -13.36
CA VAL A 526 -26.62 24.29 -13.51
C VAL A 526 -25.96 23.55 -14.67
N LYS A 527 -25.60 24.26 -15.75
CA LYS A 527 -25.10 23.65 -16.99
C LYS A 527 -23.57 23.57 -17.09
N SER A 528 -22.83 24.26 -16.24
CA SER A 528 -21.36 24.28 -16.26
C SER A 528 -20.75 24.74 -14.94
N VAL A 529 -19.73 24.04 -14.48
CA VAL A 529 -18.83 24.47 -13.39
C VAL A 529 -17.42 24.51 -13.97
N GLU A 530 -16.80 25.70 -13.97
CA GLU A 530 -15.42 25.90 -14.43
C GLU A 530 -14.50 25.96 -13.21
N LEU A 531 -13.52 25.06 -13.14
CA LEU A 531 -12.51 25.05 -12.08
C LEU A 531 -11.18 25.51 -12.68
N VAL A 532 -10.85 26.78 -12.44
CA VAL A 532 -9.57 27.36 -12.83
C VAL A 532 -8.66 27.40 -11.60
N TRP A 533 -7.58 26.61 -11.61
CA TRP A 533 -6.54 26.75 -10.60
C TRP A 533 -5.71 28.00 -10.89
N GLY A 534 -5.98 29.07 -10.14
CA GLY A 534 -5.11 30.25 -10.08
C GLY A 534 -3.84 29.92 -9.30
N THR A 535 -2.70 30.37 -9.82
CA THR A 535 -1.46 30.46 -9.03
C THR A 535 -1.46 31.83 -8.35
N ASP A 536 -2.11 31.90 -7.20
CA ASP A 536 -1.76 32.88 -6.16
C ASP A 536 -1.14 32.11 -4.98
#